data_AF-A0A4Q8ADI7-F1
#
_entry.id   AF-A0A4Q8ADI7-F1
#
_cell.length_a   1.000
_cell.length_b   1.000
_cell.length_c   1.000
_cell.angle_alpha   90.00
_cell.angle_beta   90.00
_cell.angle_gamma   90.00
#
_symmetry.space_group_name_H-M   'P 1'
#
loop_
_entity.id
_entity.type
_entity.pdbx_description
1 polymer ?
#
loop_
_entity_poly.entity_id
_entity_poly.type
_entity_poly.pdbx_seq_one_letter_code
_entity_poly.pdbx_strand_id
1 'polypeptide(L)'
;MRNSWGRKASALLVSAGVLTGLITGAVPASAAGVDFERIAGETRYETAVQASEQQYPAGAEIVYLATGQNYADALVAAPAAARHEAPLLLTRTDRLDSTTATEIERLNPTEIVIVGGPAAVSEEVARQAGKHSDQVTRLAGENRYETANKIVQTNFGYATRAFIATGTDFPDALSASAVAATRDAPVLLVKGTASTIPAETVSTLKSLQTSYVYVAGGTAAVSNDITTHLRNENIIPHRVAGKNRYETNVALNRLPSYYNSSWIYLATGANYPDALTAAAVAGSNRASLYLSKPDCLPNSTGNAINLSSVNKVTLAGGPAALSENVYDLLLCSRSGINDDLPKANQSVLTQLDSLEVKGRAPKTGYDRDEFGPAWHDVDGNGCRTRDDILRRDLYNITLGSTTGCPDKGVRAGTLDDPYTGETIDFVYGVGTSNAVHIDHVVALSDSWQKGAQQMTETHRLHFANDPINLLAVDGPANSAKGDSDAATWLPPNKTARCDYVTRQTAIKAQYGLWVTLAERDAIRGVISTQCSSQKAIAVTPVR
;
A
#
# COMPACT_ATOMS: atom_id res chain seq x y z
N MET A 1 42.00 -3.58 75.30
CA MET A 1 43.45 -3.37 75.09
C MET A 1 43.71 -3.12 73.61
N ARG A 2 44.35 -1.98 73.33
CA ARG A 2 45.16 -1.59 72.15
C ARG A 2 44.57 -1.63 70.72
N ASN A 3 44.41 -0.40 70.22
CA ASN A 3 44.43 0.11 68.85
C ASN A 3 45.55 -0.41 67.94
N SER A 4 45.28 -0.49 66.63
CA SER A 4 46.04 0.19 65.54
C SER A 4 45.42 -0.19 64.18
N TRP A 5 44.71 0.71 63.48
CA TRP A 5 45.20 1.58 62.40
C TRP A 5 45.70 0.85 61.14
N GLY A 6 45.03 1.07 60.00
CA GLY A 6 45.56 0.66 58.70
C GLY A 6 44.66 0.83 57.49
N ARG A 7 44.57 2.07 56.99
CA ARG A 7 44.41 2.44 55.57
C ARG A 7 43.07 2.18 54.86
N LYS A 8 42.36 3.29 54.64
CA LYS A 8 41.36 3.48 53.58
C LYS A 8 42.00 3.20 52.22
N ALA A 9 41.47 2.23 51.48
CA ALA A 9 41.75 2.06 50.06
C ALA A 9 40.66 2.79 49.27
N SER A 10 41.04 3.90 48.66
CA SER A 10 40.26 4.57 47.62
C SER A 10 40.17 3.64 46.42
N ALA A 11 39.01 3.04 46.19
CA ALA A 11 38.72 2.37 44.93
C ALA A 11 38.49 3.46 43.86
N LEU A 12 39.48 3.63 42.98
CA LEU A 12 39.28 4.25 41.68
C LEU A 12 38.26 3.39 40.92
N LEU A 13 37.01 3.83 40.86
CA LEU A 13 36.06 3.38 39.86
C LEU A 13 36.53 3.92 38.52
N VAL A 14 37.12 3.04 37.71
CA VAL A 14 37.29 3.27 36.27
C VAL A 14 35.88 3.38 35.70
N SER A 15 35.49 4.59 35.35
CA SER A 15 34.30 4.89 34.57
C SER A 15 34.45 4.26 33.19
N ALA A 16 33.94 3.04 33.04
CA ALA A 16 33.63 2.48 31.74
C ALA A 16 32.49 3.34 31.15
N GLY A 17 32.86 4.30 30.30
CA GLY A 17 31.92 5.01 29.47
C GLY A 17 31.20 4.00 28.60
N VAL A 18 29.96 3.65 28.97
CA VAL A 18 29.03 3.01 28.07
C VAL A 18 28.72 4.06 27.01
N LEU A 19 29.41 3.94 25.88
CA LEU A 19 29.05 4.62 24.66
C LEU A 19 27.65 4.09 24.30
N THR A 20 26.61 4.82 24.68
CA THR A 20 25.27 4.65 24.12
C THR A 20 25.37 5.00 22.65
N GLY A 21 25.72 4.00 21.83
CA GLY A 21 25.55 4.06 20.40
C GLY A 21 24.06 4.20 20.13
N LEU A 22 23.63 5.43 19.91
CA LEU A 22 22.38 5.73 19.21
C LEU A 22 22.47 4.97 17.88
N ILE A 23 21.81 3.82 17.81
CA ILE A 23 21.48 3.20 16.52
C ILE A 23 20.40 4.10 15.95
N THR A 24 20.81 5.18 15.31
CA THR A 24 19.98 5.90 14.34
C THR A 24 19.75 4.92 13.20
N GLY A 25 18.68 4.15 13.28
CA GLY A 25 18.16 3.43 12.12
C GLY A 25 17.92 4.46 11.04
N ALA A 26 18.70 4.40 9.96
CA ALA A 26 18.51 5.26 8.82
C ALA A 26 17.09 5.01 8.29
N VAL A 27 16.24 6.02 8.41
CA VAL A 27 14.94 6.12 7.75
C VAL A 27 15.19 5.88 6.26
N PRO A 28 14.44 5.00 5.58
CA PRO A 28 14.58 4.84 4.13
C PRO A 28 14.34 6.20 3.47
N ALA A 29 15.15 6.50 2.45
CA ALA A 29 15.14 7.79 1.77
C ALA A 29 13.72 8.14 1.33
N SER A 30 13.19 9.24 1.90
CA SER A 30 11.97 9.88 1.45
C SER A 30 12.01 10.03 -0.07
N ALA A 31 10.90 9.75 -0.75
CA ALA A 31 10.59 10.50 -1.96
C ALA A 31 10.71 11.98 -1.56
N ALA A 32 11.76 12.68 -2.03
CA ALA A 32 12.25 13.92 -1.43
C ALA A 32 11.10 14.86 -1.01
N GLY A 33 10.82 14.94 0.31
CA GLY A 33 9.83 15.85 0.89
C GLY A 33 8.51 15.27 1.43
N VAL A 34 8.25 13.95 1.36
CA VAL A 34 7.04 13.32 1.96
C VAL A 34 7.41 12.51 3.21
N ASP A 35 6.77 12.83 4.34
CA ASP A 35 6.88 12.08 5.60
C ASP A 35 5.96 10.86 5.60
N PHE A 36 6.45 9.73 6.11
CA PHE A 36 5.71 8.48 6.16
C PHE A 36 5.61 7.98 7.59
N GLU A 37 4.39 7.71 8.02
CA GLU A 37 4.08 7.18 9.34
C GLU A 37 3.20 5.94 9.21
N ARG A 38 3.26 5.07 10.22
CA ARG A 38 2.38 3.93 10.35
C ARG A 38 1.75 3.92 11.74
N ILE A 39 0.43 3.79 11.76
CA ILE A 39 -0.38 3.50 12.95
C ILE A 39 -0.69 2.00 12.89
N ALA A 40 -0.04 1.21 13.73
CA ALA A 40 -0.25 -0.24 13.74
C ALA A 40 0.08 -0.86 15.09
N GLY A 41 -0.75 -1.81 15.50
CA GLY A 41 -0.43 -2.75 16.56
C GLY A 41 -0.61 -4.21 16.12
N GLU A 42 -0.34 -5.16 17.01
CA GLU A 42 -0.49 -6.59 16.71
C GLU A 42 -1.96 -6.99 16.46
N THR A 43 -2.90 -6.28 17.09
CA THR A 43 -4.33 -6.46 16.85
C THR A 43 -5.03 -5.12 16.60
N ARG A 44 -6.29 -5.20 16.19
CA ARG A 44 -7.14 -4.01 15.95
C ARG A 44 -7.29 -3.11 17.18
N TYR A 45 -7.17 -3.67 18.38
CA TYR A 45 -7.26 -2.92 19.62
C TYR A 45 -5.99 -2.09 19.81
N GLU A 46 -4.81 -2.69 19.65
CA GLU A 46 -3.54 -1.98 19.69
C GLU A 46 -3.40 -0.95 18.56
N THR A 47 -3.88 -1.23 17.34
CA THR A 47 -3.90 -0.21 16.26
C THR A 47 -4.75 1.00 16.67
N ALA A 48 -5.90 0.78 17.31
CA ALA A 48 -6.73 1.88 17.78
C ALA A 48 -6.07 2.68 18.91
N VAL A 49 -5.36 2.00 19.82
CA VAL A 49 -4.55 2.64 20.87
C VAL A 49 -3.42 3.46 20.27
N GLN A 50 -2.67 2.94 19.29
CA GLN A 50 -1.61 3.69 18.62
C GLN A 50 -2.13 4.95 17.93
N ALA A 51 -3.31 4.88 17.30
CA ALA A 51 -3.95 6.04 16.70
C ALA A 51 -4.29 7.11 17.76
N SER A 52 -4.73 6.67 18.92
CA SER A 52 -5.08 7.52 20.06
C SER A 52 -3.85 8.14 20.71
N GLU A 53 -2.78 7.38 20.95
CA GLU A 53 -1.52 7.89 21.52
C GLU A 53 -0.88 8.96 20.64
N GLN A 54 -0.88 8.77 19.32
CA GLN A 54 -0.33 9.73 18.37
C GLN A 54 -1.18 11.02 18.30
N GLN A 55 -2.51 10.90 18.30
CA GLN A 55 -3.40 12.06 18.13
C GLN A 55 -3.66 12.81 19.44
N TYR A 56 -3.72 12.09 20.57
CA TYR A 56 -4.12 12.61 21.88
C TYR A 56 -3.05 12.33 22.95
N PRO A 57 -1.81 12.81 22.78
CA PRO A 57 -0.73 12.58 23.75
C PRO A 57 -1.01 13.23 25.12
N ALA A 58 -1.82 14.29 25.14
CA ALA A 58 -2.20 15.02 26.35
C ALA A 58 -3.47 14.49 27.06
N GLY A 59 -4.09 13.44 26.51
CA GLY A 59 -5.40 12.95 26.96
C GLY A 59 -6.55 13.43 26.05
N ALA A 60 -7.77 12.96 26.34
CA ALA A 60 -8.97 13.32 25.60
C ALA A 60 -10.16 13.45 26.57
N GLU A 61 -10.99 14.48 26.39
CA GLU A 61 -12.17 14.72 27.24
C GLU A 61 -13.22 13.62 27.06
N ILE A 62 -13.43 13.19 25.80
CA ILE A 62 -14.42 12.17 25.43
C ILE A 62 -13.70 10.98 24.79
N VAL A 63 -14.14 9.76 25.09
CA VAL A 63 -13.73 8.54 24.38
C VAL A 63 -14.93 7.89 23.74
N TYR A 64 -14.88 7.61 22.43
CA TYR A 64 -15.84 6.74 21.77
C TYR A 64 -15.37 5.29 21.83
N LEU A 65 -16.23 4.41 22.32
CA LEU A 65 -15.94 2.98 22.48
C LEU A 65 -16.92 2.15 21.67
N ALA A 66 -16.41 1.48 20.63
CA ALA A 66 -17.20 0.59 19.76
C ALA A 66 -16.64 -0.82 19.76
N THR A 67 -17.46 -1.81 19.35
CA THR A 67 -16.94 -3.17 19.18
C THR A 67 -15.96 -3.24 18.01
N GLY A 68 -14.83 -3.90 18.22
CA GLY A 68 -13.91 -4.27 17.16
C GLY A 68 -14.38 -5.47 16.35
N GLN A 69 -15.39 -6.22 16.78
CA GLN A 69 -15.81 -7.49 16.17
C GLN A 69 -16.89 -7.35 15.08
N ASN A 70 -17.44 -6.14 14.91
CA ASN A 70 -18.38 -5.76 13.86
C ASN A 70 -18.10 -4.31 13.44
N TYR A 71 -18.71 -3.82 12.36
CA TYR A 71 -18.35 -2.54 11.75
C TYR A 71 -19.43 -1.45 11.83
N ALA A 72 -20.71 -1.82 11.80
CA ALA A 72 -21.79 -0.85 11.49
C ALA A 72 -21.85 0.35 12.45
N ASP A 73 -21.72 0.08 13.75
CA ASP A 73 -21.81 1.12 14.78
C ASP A 73 -20.58 2.03 14.78
N ALA A 74 -19.39 1.45 14.59
CA ALA A 74 -18.12 2.19 14.51
C ALA A 74 -18.02 3.07 13.26
N LEU A 75 -18.62 2.65 12.13
CA LEU A 75 -18.64 3.45 10.89
C LEU A 75 -19.35 4.79 11.09
N VAL A 76 -20.41 4.82 11.90
CA VAL A 76 -21.18 6.04 12.15
C VAL A 76 -20.59 6.84 13.31
N ALA A 77 -19.81 6.20 14.18
CA ALA A 77 -19.12 6.87 15.29
C ALA A 77 -17.99 7.80 14.83
N ALA A 78 -17.23 7.45 13.78
CA ALA A 78 -16.04 8.20 13.39
C ALA A 78 -16.29 9.71 13.09
N PRO A 79 -17.36 10.13 12.38
CA PRO A 79 -17.66 11.55 12.21
C PRO A 79 -18.03 12.26 13.52
N ALA A 80 -18.71 11.58 14.44
CA ALA A 80 -19.02 12.12 15.76
C ALA A 80 -17.75 12.26 16.61
N ALA A 81 -16.91 11.23 16.64
CA ALA A 81 -15.61 11.25 17.33
C ALA A 81 -14.69 12.37 16.78
N ALA A 82 -14.61 12.51 15.46
CA ALA A 82 -13.83 13.56 14.82
C ALA A 82 -14.32 14.97 15.17
N ARG A 83 -15.65 15.17 15.22
CA ARG A 83 -16.29 16.45 15.59
C ARG A 83 -15.94 16.88 17.01
N HIS A 84 -15.83 15.92 17.93
CA HIS A 84 -15.49 16.18 19.33
C HIS A 84 -13.99 16.05 19.63
N GLU A 85 -13.16 15.93 18.60
CA GLU A 85 -11.71 15.72 18.76
C GLU A 85 -11.41 14.56 19.75
N ALA A 86 -12.12 13.45 19.59
CA ALA A 86 -12.10 12.31 20.49
C ALA A 86 -11.59 11.03 19.79
N PRO A 87 -10.83 10.16 20.48
CA PRO A 87 -10.43 8.88 19.92
C PRO A 87 -11.63 7.92 19.80
N LEU A 88 -11.61 7.12 18.73
CA LEU A 88 -12.48 5.96 18.55
C LEU A 88 -11.71 4.67 18.88
N LEU A 89 -11.86 4.22 20.12
CA LEU A 89 -11.25 2.99 20.61
C LEU A 89 -12.16 1.78 20.37
N LEU A 90 -11.52 0.61 20.30
CA LEU A 90 -12.21 -0.66 20.05
C LEU A 90 -12.22 -1.55 21.29
N THR A 91 -13.28 -2.32 21.46
CA THR A 91 -13.40 -3.34 22.52
C THR A 91 -13.89 -4.67 21.96
N ARG A 92 -13.72 -5.75 22.72
CA ARG A 92 -14.45 -6.99 22.45
C ARG A 92 -15.89 -6.83 22.93
N THR A 93 -16.78 -7.64 22.39
CA THR A 93 -18.21 -7.59 22.73
C THR A 93 -18.46 -7.95 24.19
N ASP A 94 -17.72 -8.92 24.73
CA ASP A 94 -17.95 -9.51 26.05
C ASP A 94 -17.02 -8.98 27.15
N ARG A 95 -15.96 -8.24 26.80
CA ARG A 95 -14.99 -7.66 27.73
C ARG A 95 -14.26 -6.47 27.15
N LEU A 96 -13.94 -5.50 28.00
CA LEU A 96 -13.02 -4.42 27.69
C LEU A 96 -11.63 -5.02 27.46
N ASP A 97 -11.09 -4.81 26.27
CA ASP A 97 -9.75 -5.28 25.95
C ASP A 97 -8.73 -4.58 26.86
N SER A 98 -7.75 -5.30 27.40
CA SER A 98 -6.84 -4.77 28.41
C SER A 98 -5.97 -3.62 27.87
N THR A 99 -5.60 -3.69 26.59
CA THR A 99 -4.85 -2.61 25.93
C THR A 99 -5.74 -1.37 25.84
N THR A 100 -7.01 -1.54 25.47
CA THR A 100 -7.99 -0.44 25.44
C THR A 100 -8.25 0.14 26.83
N ALA A 101 -8.37 -0.70 27.88
CA ALA A 101 -8.58 -0.22 29.24
C ALA A 101 -7.41 0.66 29.72
N THR A 102 -6.18 0.22 29.43
CA THR A 102 -4.96 0.98 29.75
C THR A 102 -4.94 2.32 29.01
N GLU A 103 -5.36 2.34 27.75
CA GLU A 103 -5.42 3.57 26.98
C GLU A 103 -6.50 4.53 27.49
N ILE A 104 -7.67 4.03 27.89
CA ILE A 104 -8.71 4.87 28.52
C ILE A 104 -8.17 5.49 29.82
N GLU A 105 -7.42 4.72 30.62
CA GLU A 105 -6.77 5.25 31.83
C GLU A 105 -5.74 6.34 31.51
N ARG A 106 -4.92 6.15 30.45
CA ARG A 106 -3.97 7.18 29.98
C ARG A 106 -4.67 8.45 29.52
N LEU A 107 -5.79 8.31 28.78
CA LEU A 107 -6.55 9.42 28.26
C LEU A 107 -7.29 10.22 29.35
N ASN A 108 -7.65 9.54 30.44
CA ASN A 108 -8.36 10.09 31.59
C ASN A 108 -9.61 10.94 31.19
N PRO A 109 -10.59 10.34 30.47
CA PRO A 109 -11.73 11.07 29.94
C PRO A 109 -12.76 11.44 31.00
N THR A 110 -13.46 12.55 30.77
CA THR A 110 -14.63 12.94 31.56
C THR A 110 -15.86 12.14 31.13
N GLU A 111 -15.96 11.73 29.86
CA GLU A 111 -17.06 10.93 29.32
C GLU A 111 -16.57 9.76 28.45
N ILE A 112 -17.21 8.59 28.60
CA ILE A 112 -17.07 7.46 27.69
C ILE A 112 -18.39 7.22 26.97
N VAL A 113 -18.39 7.38 25.65
CA VAL A 113 -19.54 7.13 24.78
C VAL A 113 -19.45 5.74 24.17
N ILE A 114 -20.26 4.81 24.68
CA ILE A 114 -20.39 3.47 24.12
C ILE A 114 -21.30 3.52 22.90
N VAL A 115 -20.81 3.02 21.78
CA VAL A 115 -21.56 2.98 20.52
C VAL A 115 -21.99 1.55 20.21
N GLY A 116 -23.30 1.36 20.11
CA GLY A 116 -23.93 0.06 19.86
C GLY A 116 -24.65 -0.51 21.09
N GLY A 117 -25.63 -1.37 20.81
CA GLY A 117 -26.42 -2.03 21.84
C GLY A 117 -25.63 -3.11 22.60
N PRO A 118 -26.23 -3.72 23.64
CA PRO A 118 -25.58 -4.76 24.46
C PRO A 118 -25.07 -5.98 23.67
N ALA A 119 -25.67 -6.27 22.51
CA ALA A 119 -25.21 -7.33 21.62
C ALA A 119 -23.89 -7.00 20.90
N ALA A 120 -23.59 -5.70 20.72
CA ALA A 120 -22.34 -5.23 20.13
C ALA A 120 -21.28 -4.99 21.21
N VAL A 121 -21.66 -4.27 22.26
CA VAL A 121 -20.83 -3.94 23.43
C VAL A 121 -21.63 -4.25 24.69
N SER A 122 -21.34 -5.38 25.35
CA SER A 122 -22.15 -5.87 26.47
C SER A 122 -22.20 -4.92 27.67
N GLU A 123 -23.14 -5.19 28.58
CA GLU A 123 -23.21 -4.44 29.84
C GLU A 123 -22.01 -4.71 30.75
N GLU A 124 -21.34 -5.86 30.61
CA GLU A 124 -20.08 -6.10 31.32
C GLU A 124 -18.99 -5.15 30.83
N VAL A 125 -18.90 -4.90 29.53
CA VAL A 125 -17.98 -3.87 28.99
C VAL A 125 -18.34 -2.49 29.51
N ALA A 126 -19.62 -2.13 29.54
CA ALA A 126 -20.06 -0.84 30.07
C ALA A 126 -19.69 -0.66 31.55
N ARG A 127 -19.86 -1.72 32.35
CA ARG A 127 -19.45 -1.74 33.76
C ARG A 127 -17.93 -1.64 33.93
N GLN A 128 -17.15 -2.24 33.03
CA GLN A 128 -15.69 -2.12 33.04
C GLN A 128 -15.24 -0.71 32.63
N ALA A 129 -15.86 -0.11 31.60
CA ALA A 129 -15.61 1.26 31.20
C ALA A 129 -15.94 2.27 32.31
N GLY A 130 -17.02 2.05 33.06
CA GLY A 130 -17.42 2.89 34.21
C GLY A 130 -16.45 2.88 35.40
N LYS A 131 -15.36 2.12 35.33
CA LYS A 131 -14.24 2.25 36.28
C LYS A 131 -13.27 3.38 35.93
N HIS A 132 -13.37 3.91 34.70
CA HIS A 132 -12.46 4.91 34.16
C HIS A 132 -13.11 6.29 33.97
N SER A 133 -14.44 6.37 34.03
CA SER A 133 -15.20 7.63 34.01
C SER A 133 -16.53 7.44 34.73
N ASP A 134 -16.97 8.47 35.45
CA ASP A 134 -18.28 8.52 36.10
C ASP A 134 -19.42 8.78 35.09
N GLN A 135 -19.11 9.24 33.88
CA GLN A 135 -20.09 9.48 32.81
C GLN A 135 -19.90 8.48 31.68
N VAL A 136 -20.74 7.45 31.66
CA VAL A 136 -20.80 6.45 30.59
C VAL A 136 -22.15 6.54 29.88
N THR A 137 -22.13 7.00 28.63
CA THR A 137 -23.33 7.16 27.80
C THR A 137 -23.38 6.07 26.74
N ARG A 138 -24.50 5.37 26.59
CA ARG A 138 -24.71 4.40 25.51
C ARG A 138 -25.58 4.99 24.40
N LEU A 139 -25.06 4.99 23.17
CA LEU A 139 -25.79 5.35 21.95
C LEU A 139 -26.13 4.08 21.17
N ALA A 140 -27.40 3.66 21.22
CA ALA A 140 -27.89 2.44 20.59
C ALA A 140 -29.38 2.55 20.23
N GLY A 141 -29.77 1.86 19.16
CA GLY A 141 -31.15 1.54 18.84
C GLY A 141 -31.35 0.03 18.71
N GLU A 142 -32.55 -0.41 18.27
CA GLU A 142 -32.85 -1.84 18.13
C GLU A 142 -32.03 -2.51 17.01
N ASN A 143 -31.56 -1.70 16.06
CA ASN A 143 -30.75 -2.14 14.93
C ASN A 143 -29.75 -1.05 14.51
N ARG A 144 -28.86 -1.39 13.58
CA ARG A 144 -27.79 -0.50 13.09
C ARG A 144 -28.28 0.82 12.48
N TYR A 145 -29.51 0.88 11.98
CA TYR A 145 -30.06 2.09 11.38
C TYR A 145 -30.54 3.06 12.45
N GLU A 146 -31.20 2.54 13.48
CA GLU A 146 -31.61 3.32 14.65
C GLU A 146 -30.42 3.76 15.50
N THR A 147 -29.41 2.89 15.68
CA THR A 147 -28.14 3.29 16.31
C THR A 147 -27.50 4.46 15.54
N ALA A 148 -27.48 4.40 14.20
CA ALA A 148 -26.98 5.50 13.38
C ALA A 148 -27.80 6.79 13.58
N ASN A 149 -29.14 6.72 13.56
CA ASN A 149 -30.00 7.87 13.84
C ASN A 149 -29.67 8.46 15.23
N LYS A 150 -29.52 7.62 16.25
CA LYS A 150 -29.24 8.06 17.62
C LYS A 150 -27.89 8.77 17.74
N ILE A 151 -26.83 8.21 17.15
CA ILE A 151 -25.50 8.85 17.11
C ILE A 151 -25.62 10.23 16.45
N VAL A 152 -26.31 10.31 15.32
CA VAL A 152 -26.47 11.55 14.57
C VAL A 152 -27.26 12.60 15.36
N GLN A 153 -28.41 12.22 15.93
CA GLN A 153 -29.25 13.12 16.73
C GLN A 153 -28.55 13.65 17.98
N THR A 154 -27.70 12.85 18.60
CA THR A 154 -26.97 13.27 19.81
C THR A 154 -25.80 14.19 19.50
N ASN A 155 -25.11 13.99 18.38
CA ASN A 155 -23.82 14.64 18.12
C ASN A 155 -23.90 15.81 17.13
N PHE A 156 -24.98 15.90 16.35
CA PHE A 156 -25.16 16.92 15.33
C PHE A 156 -26.45 17.71 15.60
N GLY A 157 -26.32 19.03 15.77
CA GLY A 157 -27.48 19.92 15.93
C GLY A 157 -27.98 20.50 14.60
N TYR A 158 -27.10 20.60 13.60
CA TYR A 158 -27.39 21.19 12.29
C TYR A 158 -26.43 20.64 11.24
N ALA A 159 -26.95 20.22 10.09
CA ALA A 159 -26.16 19.79 8.95
C ALA A 159 -26.99 19.88 7.66
N THR A 160 -26.67 20.86 6.79
CA THR A 160 -27.34 20.99 5.48
C THR A 160 -27.00 19.85 4.52
N ARG A 161 -25.87 19.16 4.77
CA ARG A 161 -25.38 18.02 4.00
C ARG A 161 -25.17 16.82 4.92
N ALA A 162 -25.63 15.65 4.49
CA ALA A 162 -25.35 14.38 5.16
C ALA A 162 -24.91 13.32 4.14
N PHE A 163 -24.40 12.20 4.65
CA PHE A 163 -24.05 11.04 3.86
C PHE A 163 -25.00 9.89 4.16
N ILE A 164 -25.37 9.13 3.14
CA ILE A 164 -26.14 7.90 3.27
C ILE A 164 -25.36 6.77 2.62
N ALA A 165 -25.21 5.66 3.32
CA ALA A 165 -24.59 4.44 2.81
C ALA A 165 -25.42 3.22 3.20
N THR A 166 -25.19 2.09 2.53
CA THR A 166 -25.82 0.84 2.96
C THR A 166 -25.28 0.39 4.31
N GLY A 167 -26.17 -0.09 5.18
CA GLY A 167 -25.76 -0.75 6.42
C GLY A 167 -25.46 -2.23 6.25
N THR A 168 -25.66 -2.83 5.06
CA THR A 168 -25.51 -4.29 4.84
C THR A 168 -24.13 -4.71 4.37
N ASP A 169 -23.28 -3.77 3.97
CA ASP A 169 -21.87 -3.97 3.60
C ASP A 169 -21.07 -2.73 4.07
N PHE A 170 -19.74 -2.83 4.13
CA PHE A 170 -18.90 -1.82 4.79
C PHE A 170 -18.14 -0.84 3.86
N PRO A 171 -17.67 -1.18 2.65
CA PRO A 171 -16.65 -0.35 2.00
C PRO A 171 -17.11 1.07 1.61
N ASP A 172 -18.35 1.19 1.12
CA ASP A 172 -18.94 2.48 0.76
C ASP A 172 -19.26 3.31 2.02
N ALA A 173 -19.75 2.67 3.08
CA ALA A 173 -20.03 3.31 4.36
C ALA A 173 -18.76 3.77 5.08
N LEU A 174 -17.67 3.00 4.98
CA LEU A 174 -16.34 3.36 5.49
C LEU A 174 -15.79 4.59 4.76
N SER A 175 -15.90 4.59 3.43
CA SER A 175 -15.48 5.72 2.61
C SER A 175 -16.31 6.98 2.91
N ALA A 176 -17.63 6.82 3.07
CA ALA A 176 -18.52 7.91 3.46
C ALA A 176 -18.16 8.45 4.84
N SER A 177 -17.87 7.57 5.81
CA SER A 177 -17.47 7.91 7.17
C SER A 177 -16.23 8.81 7.21
N ALA A 178 -15.14 8.41 6.57
CA ALA A 178 -13.93 9.22 6.57
C ALA A 178 -14.12 10.59 5.89
N VAL A 179 -14.86 10.63 4.78
CA VAL A 179 -15.15 11.85 4.03
C VAL A 179 -16.13 12.76 4.79
N ALA A 180 -17.07 12.19 5.53
CA ALA A 180 -18.00 12.92 6.38
C ALA A 180 -17.31 13.51 7.62
N ALA A 181 -16.40 12.74 8.24
CA ALA A 181 -15.61 13.18 9.39
C ALA A 181 -14.78 14.44 9.08
N THR A 182 -14.12 14.48 7.92
CA THR A 182 -13.37 15.69 7.48
C THR A 182 -14.26 16.91 7.22
N ARG A 183 -15.55 16.69 6.94
CA ARG A 183 -16.53 17.73 6.55
C ARG A 183 -17.49 18.11 7.67
N ASP A 184 -17.29 17.59 8.88
CA ASP A 184 -18.20 17.81 10.00
C ASP A 184 -19.66 17.47 9.63
N ALA A 185 -19.84 16.38 8.89
CA ALA A 185 -21.13 15.93 8.38
C ALA A 185 -21.50 14.56 8.97
N PRO A 186 -22.79 14.29 9.20
CA PRO A 186 -23.23 12.99 9.68
C PRO A 186 -23.29 11.93 8.57
N VAL A 187 -23.14 10.67 8.98
CA VAL A 187 -23.44 9.49 8.15
C VAL A 187 -24.65 8.77 8.72
N LEU A 188 -25.59 8.42 7.86
CA LEU A 188 -26.73 7.58 8.19
C LEU A 188 -26.64 6.27 7.40
N LEU A 189 -27.04 5.18 8.04
CA LEU A 189 -27.11 3.87 7.39
C LEU A 189 -28.54 3.58 6.96
N VAL A 190 -28.69 2.94 5.79
CA VAL A 190 -29.99 2.49 5.29
C VAL A 190 -29.92 1.03 4.87
N LYS A 191 -31.06 0.33 4.89
CA LYS A 191 -31.19 -0.95 4.20
C LYS A 191 -31.22 -0.67 2.70
N GLY A 192 -30.07 -0.69 2.06
CA GLY A 192 -29.90 -0.11 0.73
C GLY A 192 -30.75 -0.73 -0.39
N THR A 193 -31.23 -1.96 -0.23
CA THR A 193 -32.13 -2.60 -1.21
C THR A 193 -33.62 -2.32 -0.96
N ALA A 194 -33.98 -1.60 0.10
CA ALA A 194 -35.36 -1.23 0.37
C ALA A 194 -35.87 -0.19 -0.63
N SER A 195 -37.20 -0.04 -0.70
CA SER A 195 -37.84 0.98 -1.53
C SER A 195 -37.97 2.34 -0.84
N THR A 196 -37.82 2.39 0.49
CA THR A 196 -37.88 3.61 1.30
C THR A 196 -36.83 3.57 2.40
N ILE A 197 -36.49 4.74 2.94
CA ILE A 197 -35.69 4.87 4.17
C ILE A 197 -36.64 4.93 5.38
N PRO A 198 -36.22 4.49 6.58
CA PRO A 198 -37.06 4.55 7.77
C PRO A 198 -37.55 5.98 8.07
N ALA A 199 -38.78 6.09 8.58
CA ALA A 199 -39.37 7.39 8.95
C ALA A 199 -38.52 8.15 9.97
N GLU A 200 -37.86 7.44 10.89
CA GLU A 200 -36.92 8.03 11.84
C GLU A 200 -35.69 8.64 11.15
N THR A 201 -35.17 8.01 10.09
CA THR A 201 -34.07 8.57 9.30
C THR A 201 -34.50 9.85 8.56
N VAL A 202 -35.72 9.87 8.02
CA VAL A 202 -36.30 11.11 7.47
C VAL A 202 -36.41 12.20 8.53
N SER A 203 -36.94 11.85 9.70
CA SER A 203 -37.08 12.78 10.84
C SER A 203 -35.72 13.35 11.27
N THR A 204 -34.71 12.49 11.36
CA THR A 204 -33.34 12.87 11.70
C THR A 204 -32.77 13.87 10.69
N LEU A 205 -32.86 13.58 9.39
CA LEU A 205 -32.43 14.49 8.33
C LEU A 205 -33.15 15.84 8.39
N LYS A 206 -34.46 15.84 8.63
CA LYS A 206 -35.25 17.07 8.75
C LYS A 206 -34.88 17.88 10.00
N SER A 207 -34.63 17.22 11.13
CA SER A 207 -34.21 17.89 12.38
C SER A 207 -32.87 18.62 12.23
N LEU A 208 -31.97 18.07 11.42
CA LEU A 208 -30.69 18.69 11.05
C LEU A 208 -30.81 19.78 9.99
N GLN A 209 -32.00 20.00 9.42
CA GLN A 209 -32.22 20.83 8.24
C GLN A 209 -31.40 20.37 7.03
N THR A 210 -31.19 19.06 6.89
CA THR A 210 -30.51 18.48 5.74
C THR A 210 -31.38 18.60 4.49
N SER A 211 -30.88 19.32 3.49
CA SER A 211 -31.52 19.47 2.18
C SER A 211 -30.80 18.70 1.07
N TYR A 212 -29.59 18.22 1.34
CA TYR A 212 -28.75 17.53 0.37
C TYR A 212 -28.07 16.31 0.99
N VAL A 213 -28.11 15.17 0.30
CA VAL A 213 -27.45 13.95 0.78
C VAL A 213 -26.54 13.34 -0.27
N TYR A 214 -25.30 13.05 0.12
CA TYR A 214 -24.41 12.22 -0.69
C TYR A 214 -24.75 10.75 -0.48
N VAL A 215 -25.19 10.08 -1.53
CA VAL A 215 -25.49 8.64 -1.50
C VAL A 215 -24.23 7.89 -1.92
N ALA A 216 -23.54 7.29 -0.96
CA ALA A 216 -22.32 6.53 -1.19
C ALA A 216 -22.65 5.14 -1.72
N GLY A 217 -22.11 4.83 -2.90
CA GLY A 217 -22.26 3.52 -3.53
C GLY A 217 -23.21 3.49 -4.72
N GLY A 218 -23.04 2.46 -5.54
CA GLY A 218 -23.85 2.21 -6.73
C GLY A 218 -25.30 1.83 -6.40
N THR A 219 -26.12 1.60 -7.42
CA THR A 219 -27.54 1.23 -7.26
C THR A 219 -27.73 -0.13 -6.58
N ALA A 220 -26.74 -1.02 -6.66
CA ALA A 220 -26.72 -2.29 -5.95
C ALA A 220 -26.48 -2.10 -4.43
N ALA A 221 -25.77 -1.04 -4.03
CA ALA A 221 -25.53 -0.71 -2.63
C ALA A 221 -26.71 0.09 -2.06
N VAL A 222 -27.17 1.14 -2.75
CA VAL A 222 -28.33 1.95 -2.36
C VAL A 222 -29.24 2.11 -3.58
N SER A 223 -30.46 1.58 -3.53
CA SER A 223 -31.40 1.50 -4.64
C SER A 223 -31.79 2.88 -5.18
N ASN A 224 -32.32 2.90 -6.41
CA ASN A 224 -32.91 4.13 -6.96
C ASN A 224 -34.20 4.51 -6.24
N ASP A 225 -34.96 3.54 -5.73
CA ASP A 225 -36.16 3.78 -4.95
C ASP A 225 -35.87 4.63 -3.70
N ILE A 226 -34.77 4.36 -2.98
CA ILE A 226 -34.32 5.22 -1.87
C ILE A 226 -34.07 6.65 -2.33
N THR A 227 -33.41 6.84 -3.48
CA THR A 227 -33.18 8.21 -4.02
C THR A 227 -34.49 8.88 -4.43
N THR A 228 -35.46 8.14 -4.96
CA THR A 228 -36.79 8.64 -5.27
C THR A 228 -37.53 9.05 -4.00
N HIS A 229 -37.46 8.22 -2.96
CA HIS A 229 -38.07 8.52 -1.67
C HIS A 229 -37.47 9.77 -1.02
N LEU A 230 -36.13 9.93 -1.05
CA LEU A 230 -35.46 11.15 -0.58
C LEU A 230 -35.96 12.41 -1.30
N ARG A 231 -36.12 12.36 -2.63
CA ARG A 231 -36.67 13.50 -3.40
C ARG A 231 -38.11 13.83 -2.99
N ASN A 232 -38.93 12.81 -2.74
CA ASN A 232 -40.31 13.00 -2.27
C ASN A 232 -40.35 13.66 -0.88
N GLU A 233 -39.32 13.46 -0.07
CA GLU A 233 -39.12 14.13 1.23
C GLU A 233 -38.47 15.52 1.12
N ASN A 234 -38.32 16.06 -0.10
CA ASN A 234 -37.62 17.33 -0.42
C ASN A 234 -36.13 17.35 -0.02
N ILE A 235 -35.48 16.17 -0.03
CA ILE A 235 -34.05 16.02 0.22
C ILE A 235 -33.39 15.65 -1.11
N ILE A 236 -32.38 16.40 -1.55
CA ILE A 236 -31.73 16.23 -2.86
C ILE A 236 -30.65 15.15 -2.75
N PRO A 237 -30.81 13.96 -3.36
CA PRO A 237 -29.78 12.95 -3.34
C PRO A 237 -28.77 13.17 -4.47
N HIS A 238 -27.48 13.03 -4.16
CA HIS A 238 -26.39 12.98 -5.13
C HIS A 238 -25.60 11.70 -4.94
N ARG A 239 -25.75 10.78 -5.89
CA ARG A 239 -25.04 9.50 -5.86
C ARG A 239 -23.57 9.70 -6.20
N VAL A 240 -22.71 9.12 -5.38
CA VAL A 240 -21.26 9.10 -5.56
C VAL A 240 -20.82 7.64 -5.52
N ALA A 241 -20.38 7.11 -6.66
CA ALA A 241 -20.06 5.70 -6.82
C ALA A 241 -18.97 5.51 -7.88
N GLY A 242 -18.13 4.49 -7.67
CA GLY A 242 -17.21 3.97 -8.67
C GLY A 242 -17.54 2.53 -9.07
N LYS A 243 -16.72 1.92 -9.93
CA LYS A 243 -16.91 0.52 -10.35
C LYS A 243 -16.63 -0.49 -9.23
N ASN A 244 -15.87 -0.08 -8.22
CA ASN A 244 -15.48 -0.87 -7.05
C ASN A 244 -15.28 0.04 -5.84
N ARG A 245 -15.04 -0.56 -4.67
CA ARG A 245 -14.85 0.16 -3.39
C ARG A 245 -13.76 1.24 -3.42
N TYR A 246 -12.69 1.03 -4.17
CA TYR A 246 -11.56 1.96 -4.26
C TYR A 246 -11.93 3.17 -5.12
N GLU A 247 -12.62 2.94 -6.25
CA GLU A 247 -13.13 4.02 -7.08
C GLU A 247 -14.26 4.82 -6.40
N THR A 248 -15.14 4.18 -5.62
CA THR A 248 -16.13 4.90 -4.80
C THR A 248 -15.45 5.78 -3.76
N ASN A 249 -14.43 5.24 -3.07
CA ASN A 249 -13.64 6.01 -2.12
C ASN A 249 -12.95 7.23 -2.76
N VAL A 250 -12.33 7.05 -3.94
CA VAL A 250 -11.73 8.15 -4.70
C VAL A 250 -12.78 9.20 -5.11
N ALA A 251 -13.95 8.76 -5.58
CA ALA A 251 -15.02 9.66 -5.97
C ALA A 251 -15.55 10.49 -4.79
N LEU A 252 -15.67 9.89 -3.60
CA LEU A 252 -16.07 10.58 -2.37
C LEU A 252 -14.99 11.59 -1.90
N ASN A 253 -13.71 11.21 -1.94
CA ASN A 253 -12.61 12.12 -1.57
C ASN A 253 -12.52 13.34 -2.51
N ARG A 254 -12.94 13.20 -3.78
CA ARG A 254 -12.97 14.29 -4.78
C ARG A 254 -14.15 15.26 -4.61
N LEU A 255 -15.08 15.00 -3.70
CA LEU A 255 -16.13 15.95 -3.39
C LEU A 255 -15.51 17.27 -2.93
N PRO A 256 -16.05 18.44 -3.33
CA PRO A 256 -15.54 19.74 -2.90
C PRO A 256 -15.33 19.78 -1.38
N SER A 257 -14.14 20.20 -0.97
CA SER A 257 -13.74 20.37 0.43
C SER A 257 -13.20 21.78 0.61
N TYR A 258 -13.52 22.38 1.75
CA TYR A 258 -12.90 23.64 2.17
C TYR A 258 -11.47 23.44 2.68
N TYR A 259 -11.14 22.22 3.09
CA TYR A 259 -9.84 21.86 3.62
C TYR A 259 -8.96 21.27 2.53
N ASN A 260 -7.78 21.85 2.35
CA ASN A 260 -6.73 21.35 1.47
C ASN A 260 -5.58 20.84 2.34
N SER A 261 -5.73 19.65 2.89
CA SER A 261 -4.69 19.01 3.69
C SER A 261 -3.69 18.30 2.78
N SER A 262 -2.41 18.54 3.01
CA SER A 262 -1.30 17.79 2.41
C SER A 262 -1.02 16.47 3.14
N TRP A 263 -1.84 16.13 4.15
CA TRP A 263 -1.78 14.86 4.87
C TRP A 263 -2.85 13.92 4.34
N ILE A 264 -2.45 12.70 3.98
CA ILE A 264 -3.36 11.61 3.64
C ILE A 264 -3.18 10.41 4.57
N TYR A 265 -4.27 9.65 4.71
CA TYR A 265 -4.30 8.36 5.36
C TYR A 265 -4.54 7.27 4.32
N LEU A 266 -3.86 6.15 4.47
CA LEU A 266 -4.10 4.92 3.72
C LEU A 266 -4.64 3.87 4.68
N ALA A 267 -5.74 3.22 4.31
CA ALA A 267 -6.29 2.08 5.04
C ALA A 267 -6.66 0.96 4.07
N THR A 268 -6.65 -0.29 4.53
CA THR A 268 -7.04 -1.41 3.67
C THR A 268 -8.54 -1.37 3.39
N GLY A 269 -8.92 -1.55 2.13
CA GLY A 269 -10.31 -1.74 1.73
C GLY A 269 -10.76 -3.21 1.78
N ALA A 270 -9.85 -4.15 2.08
CA ALA A 270 -10.16 -5.58 2.15
C ALA A 270 -10.81 -5.99 3.50
N ASN A 271 -10.52 -5.24 4.56
CA ASN A 271 -11.08 -5.39 5.89
C ASN A 271 -11.40 -3.99 6.47
N TYR A 272 -11.95 -3.89 7.68
CA TYR A 272 -12.45 -2.64 8.25
C TYR A 272 -11.78 -2.11 9.53
N PRO A 273 -11.25 -2.92 10.49
CA PRO A 273 -10.96 -2.42 11.84
C PRO A 273 -9.99 -1.23 11.90
N ASP A 274 -8.86 -1.30 11.21
CA ASP A 274 -7.86 -0.23 11.20
C ASP A 274 -8.41 1.04 10.53
N ALA A 275 -9.24 0.87 9.50
CA ALA A 275 -9.85 1.98 8.78
C ALA A 275 -10.92 2.71 9.60
N LEU A 276 -11.60 2.01 10.54
CA LEU A 276 -12.60 2.63 11.42
C LEU A 276 -11.97 3.68 12.32
N THR A 277 -10.92 3.30 13.05
CA THR A 277 -10.23 4.24 13.94
C THR A 277 -9.47 5.30 13.14
N ALA A 278 -8.87 4.93 12.01
CA ALA A 278 -8.22 5.90 11.13
C ALA A 278 -9.18 6.93 10.54
N ALA A 279 -10.45 6.58 10.28
CA ALA A 279 -11.44 7.53 9.80
C ALA A 279 -11.72 8.65 10.81
N ALA A 280 -11.75 8.33 12.11
CA ALA A 280 -11.91 9.33 13.17
C ALA A 280 -10.71 10.27 13.24
N VAL A 281 -9.49 9.71 13.29
CA VAL A 281 -8.24 10.50 13.39
C VAL A 281 -7.97 11.31 12.12
N ALA A 282 -8.20 10.74 10.93
CA ALA A 282 -8.12 11.47 9.67
C ALA A 282 -9.14 12.63 9.63
N GLY A 283 -10.35 12.40 10.15
CA GLY A 283 -11.38 13.42 10.32
C GLY A 283 -10.93 14.60 11.19
N SER A 284 -10.40 14.32 12.39
CA SER A 284 -9.86 15.34 13.30
C SER A 284 -8.71 16.13 12.67
N ASN A 285 -7.86 15.47 11.88
CA ASN A 285 -6.77 16.12 11.15
C ASN A 285 -7.20 16.79 9.84
N ARG A 286 -8.50 16.76 9.50
CA ARG A 286 -9.03 17.24 8.21
C ARG A 286 -8.28 16.65 7.00
N ALA A 287 -7.79 15.41 7.15
CA ALA A 287 -6.97 14.68 6.20
C ALA A 287 -7.80 13.65 5.41
N SER A 288 -7.50 13.49 4.13
CA SER A 288 -8.22 12.52 3.28
C SER A 288 -7.80 11.10 3.62
N LEU A 289 -8.77 10.17 3.70
CA LEU A 289 -8.50 8.74 3.85
C LEU A 289 -8.80 8.02 2.54
N TYR A 290 -7.77 7.41 1.96
CA TYR A 290 -7.87 6.60 0.77
C TYR A 290 -7.83 5.10 1.09
N LEU A 291 -8.64 4.33 0.36
CA LEU A 291 -8.60 2.87 0.46
C LEU A 291 -7.58 2.26 -0.50
N SER A 292 -6.83 1.29 0.01
CA SER A 292 -5.84 0.48 -0.72
C SER A 292 -6.21 -1.00 -0.72
N LYS A 293 -5.66 -1.79 -1.65
CA LYS A 293 -5.55 -3.23 -1.41
C LYS A 293 -4.43 -3.48 -0.39
N PRO A 294 -4.38 -4.66 0.27
CA PRO A 294 -3.31 -4.95 1.21
C PRO A 294 -1.90 -4.92 0.59
N ASP A 295 -1.80 -5.31 -0.66
CA ASP A 295 -0.56 -5.58 -1.39
C ASP A 295 -0.14 -4.47 -2.35
N CYS A 296 -1.04 -3.53 -2.68
CA CYS A 296 -0.79 -2.48 -3.65
C CYS A 296 -1.85 -1.37 -3.64
N LEU A 297 -1.50 -0.19 -4.14
CA LEU A 297 -2.45 0.89 -4.39
C LEU A 297 -3.23 0.64 -5.69
N PRO A 298 -4.56 0.53 -5.66
CA PRO A 298 -5.36 0.54 -6.89
C PRO A 298 -4.98 1.74 -7.76
N ASN A 299 -4.90 1.57 -9.08
CA ASN A 299 -4.54 2.66 -9.98
C ASN A 299 -5.42 3.89 -9.80
N SER A 300 -6.71 3.69 -9.54
CA SER A 300 -7.64 4.77 -9.21
C SER A 300 -7.21 5.55 -7.97
N THR A 301 -6.80 4.86 -6.91
CA THR A 301 -6.30 5.45 -5.67
C THR A 301 -4.98 6.17 -5.90
N GLY A 302 -3.98 5.50 -6.48
CA GLY A 302 -2.68 6.11 -6.71
C GLY A 302 -2.72 7.31 -7.64
N ASN A 303 -3.52 7.27 -8.71
CA ASN A 303 -3.73 8.42 -9.59
C ASN A 303 -4.52 9.57 -8.94
N ALA A 304 -5.28 9.29 -7.88
CA ALA A 304 -5.97 10.33 -7.12
C ALA A 304 -5.06 11.03 -6.11
N ILE A 305 -3.98 10.37 -5.68
CA ILE A 305 -2.99 10.93 -4.77
C ILE A 305 -1.97 11.72 -5.59
N ASN A 306 -2.08 13.04 -5.58
CA ASN A 306 -1.05 13.90 -6.15
C ASN A 306 0.08 14.08 -5.13
N LEU A 307 1.15 13.30 -5.26
CA LEU A 307 2.27 13.32 -4.31
C LEU A 307 2.99 14.68 -4.25
N SER A 308 2.95 15.49 -5.30
CA SER A 308 3.51 16.84 -5.26
C SER A 308 2.77 17.79 -4.32
N SER A 309 1.53 17.44 -3.92
CA SER A 309 0.71 18.18 -2.96
C SER A 309 0.59 17.50 -1.59
N VAL A 310 1.23 16.34 -1.41
CA VAL A 310 1.21 15.58 -0.16
C VAL A 310 2.56 15.74 0.53
N ASN A 311 2.57 16.07 1.81
CA ASN A 311 3.78 16.12 2.64
C ASN A 311 3.80 15.06 3.74
N LYS A 312 2.66 14.39 4.00
CA LYS A 312 2.57 13.31 4.98
C LYS A 312 1.61 12.21 4.53
N VAL A 313 2.05 10.96 4.66
CA VAL A 313 1.25 9.75 4.43
C VAL A 313 1.25 8.93 5.70
N THR A 314 0.06 8.65 6.25
CA THR A 314 -0.09 7.74 7.39
C THR A 314 -0.77 6.45 6.96
N LEU A 315 -0.10 5.32 7.15
CA LEU A 315 -0.67 3.99 6.93
C LEU A 315 -1.37 3.53 8.21
N ALA A 316 -2.67 3.24 8.12
CA ALA A 316 -3.45 2.67 9.20
C ALA A 316 -3.58 1.16 9.03
N GLY A 317 -2.86 0.44 9.88
CA GLY A 317 -2.78 -1.02 9.90
C GLY A 317 -1.35 -1.52 9.74
N GLY A 318 -1.10 -2.71 10.30
CA GLY A 318 0.19 -3.39 10.19
C GLY A 318 0.47 -3.88 8.76
N PRO A 319 1.67 -4.44 8.50
CA PRO A 319 2.07 -4.92 7.18
C PRO A 319 1.13 -5.95 6.53
N ALA A 320 0.38 -6.72 7.33
CA ALA A 320 -0.62 -7.65 6.83
C ALA A 320 -1.88 -6.95 6.29
N ALA A 321 -2.23 -5.77 6.85
CA ALA A 321 -3.33 -4.95 6.36
C ALA A 321 -2.88 -4.07 5.20
N LEU A 322 -1.67 -3.49 5.29
CA LEU A 322 -1.04 -2.64 4.30
C LEU A 322 0.45 -2.94 4.21
N SER A 323 0.83 -3.72 3.23
CA SER A 323 2.20 -4.15 2.97
C SER A 323 3.16 -2.99 2.67
N GLU A 324 4.45 -3.31 2.62
CA GLU A 324 5.48 -2.36 2.24
C GLU A 324 5.31 -1.86 0.79
N ASN A 325 4.69 -2.64 -0.10
CA ASN A 325 4.33 -2.12 -1.43
C ASN A 325 3.37 -0.94 -1.35
N VAL A 326 2.43 -0.95 -0.38
CA VAL A 326 1.55 0.20 -0.16
C VAL A 326 2.30 1.35 0.49
N TYR A 327 3.25 1.07 1.39
CA TYR A 327 4.15 2.07 1.96
C TYR A 327 4.95 2.78 0.86
N ASP A 328 5.47 2.03 -0.10
CA ASP A 328 6.20 2.53 -1.28
C ASP A 328 5.26 3.09 -2.37
N LEU A 329 3.95 3.15 -2.09
CA LEU A 329 2.91 3.65 -3.00
C LEU A 329 2.89 2.94 -4.37
N LEU A 330 3.23 1.65 -4.39
CA LEU A 330 3.27 0.83 -5.59
C LEU A 330 1.86 0.60 -6.14
N LEU A 331 1.65 0.94 -7.41
CA LEU A 331 0.36 0.74 -8.08
C LEU A 331 0.07 -0.73 -8.35
N CYS A 332 -1.20 -1.13 -8.30
CA CYS A 332 -1.63 -2.50 -8.56
C CYS A 332 -1.40 -2.95 -10.00
N SER A 333 -1.42 -2.05 -10.99
CA SER A 333 -0.96 -2.42 -12.35
C SER A 333 0.53 -2.73 -12.41
N ARG A 334 1.30 -2.38 -11.38
CA ARG A 334 2.68 -2.80 -11.16
C ARG A 334 2.80 -3.97 -10.17
N SER A 335 1.69 -4.42 -9.57
CA SER A 335 1.66 -5.38 -8.44
C SER A 335 0.82 -6.63 -8.71
N GLY A 336 0.64 -7.05 -9.96
CA GLY A 336 -0.13 -8.26 -10.24
C GLY A 336 0.57 -9.56 -9.81
N ILE A 337 0.81 -9.84 -8.51
CA ILE A 337 1.18 -11.17 -7.95
C ILE A 337 0.75 -11.33 -6.46
N ASN A 338 0.12 -12.48 -6.14
CA ASN A 338 -0.17 -13.04 -4.80
C ASN A 338 1.09 -13.66 -4.14
N ASP A 339 1.22 -13.49 -2.81
CA ASP A 339 1.97 -14.26 -1.79
C ASP A 339 3.07 -15.23 -2.25
N ASP A 340 4.28 -14.70 -2.44
CA ASP A 340 5.58 -15.30 -2.08
C ASP A 340 6.69 -14.26 -2.39
N LEU A 341 6.76 -13.16 -1.63
CA LEU A 341 7.89 -12.23 -1.73
C LEU A 341 9.06 -12.70 -0.86
N PRO A 342 10.29 -12.83 -1.41
CA PRO A 342 11.49 -13.09 -0.63
C PRO A 342 11.82 -11.91 0.29
N LYS A 343 12.09 -12.22 1.56
CA LYS A 343 12.43 -11.29 2.64
C LYS A 343 13.49 -10.25 2.21
N ALA A 344 13.22 -8.96 2.40
CA ALA A 344 14.04 -7.80 2.00
C ALA A 344 15.46 -7.68 2.63
N ASN A 345 16.02 -8.77 3.14
CA ASN A 345 17.39 -8.85 3.68
C ASN A 345 18.16 -10.10 3.20
N GLN A 346 17.72 -10.74 2.11
CA GLN A 346 18.40 -11.92 1.57
C GLN A 346 19.59 -11.51 0.68
N SER A 347 20.74 -12.15 0.88
CA SER A 347 21.93 -11.95 0.02
C SER A 347 21.70 -12.52 -1.38
N VAL A 348 22.42 -12.02 -2.40
CA VAL A 348 22.36 -12.61 -3.77
C VAL A 348 22.70 -14.10 -3.73
N LEU A 349 23.65 -14.51 -2.88
CA LEU A 349 24.00 -15.93 -2.71
C LEU A 349 22.82 -16.77 -2.24
N THR A 350 22.05 -16.26 -1.29
CA THR A 350 20.89 -16.99 -0.78
C THR A 350 19.75 -17.02 -1.81
N GLN A 351 19.62 -16.01 -2.69
CA GLN A 351 18.68 -16.05 -3.81
C GLN A 351 19.14 -17.07 -4.87
N LEU A 352 20.44 -17.11 -5.19
CA LEU A 352 21.03 -18.13 -6.05
C LEU A 352 20.84 -19.55 -5.49
N ASP A 353 20.97 -19.72 -4.18
CA ASP A 353 20.75 -21.00 -3.48
C ASP A 353 19.29 -21.48 -3.57
N SER A 354 18.34 -20.57 -3.81
CA SER A 354 16.94 -20.94 -4.01
C SER A 354 16.61 -21.45 -5.41
N LEU A 355 17.50 -21.21 -6.40
CA LEU A 355 17.28 -21.67 -7.76
C LEU A 355 17.46 -23.18 -7.86
N GLU A 356 16.49 -23.83 -8.51
CA GLU A 356 16.60 -25.25 -8.80
C GLU A 356 17.81 -25.52 -9.71
N VAL A 357 18.50 -26.64 -9.49
CA VAL A 357 19.65 -27.06 -10.29
C VAL A 357 19.32 -28.30 -11.09
N LYS A 358 19.32 -28.16 -12.43
CA LYS A 358 19.05 -29.24 -13.39
C LYS A 358 19.95 -29.12 -14.62
N GLY A 359 20.02 -30.18 -15.42
CA GLY A 359 20.62 -30.12 -16.76
C GLY A 359 19.81 -29.23 -17.72
N ARG A 360 20.37 -28.94 -18.90
CA ARG A 360 19.63 -28.30 -20.00
C ARG A 360 18.55 -29.26 -20.52
N ALA A 361 17.32 -28.78 -20.65
CA ALA A 361 16.28 -29.48 -21.40
C ALA A 361 16.55 -29.38 -22.92
N PRO A 362 15.95 -30.24 -23.76
CA PRO A 362 16.08 -30.14 -25.21
C PRO A 362 15.60 -28.79 -25.76
N LYS A 363 16.21 -28.31 -26.84
CA LYS A 363 15.77 -27.10 -27.58
C LYS A 363 14.60 -27.38 -28.54
N THR A 364 14.06 -28.59 -28.53
CA THR A 364 12.93 -28.97 -29.39
C THR A 364 11.72 -28.06 -29.14
N GLY A 365 11.11 -27.57 -30.21
CA GLY A 365 9.94 -26.68 -30.14
C GLY A 365 10.26 -25.22 -29.85
N TYR A 366 11.53 -24.84 -29.68
CA TYR A 366 11.90 -23.44 -29.53
C TYR A 366 11.77 -22.68 -30.86
N ASP A 367 10.93 -21.66 -30.85
CA ASP A 367 10.94 -20.55 -31.79
C ASP A 367 10.96 -19.24 -30.98
N ARG A 368 11.55 -18.16 -31.53
CA ARG A 368 11.54 -16.86 -30.86
C ARG A 368 10.13 -16.30 -30.77
N ASP A 369 9.27 -16.61 -31.74
CA ASP A 369 7.89 -16.14 -31.79
C ASP A 369 7.01 -16.77 -30.70
N GLU A 370 7.47 -17.84 -30.04
CA GLU A 370 6.82 -18.40 -28.84
C GLU A 370 6.83 -17.42 -27.66
N PHE A 371 7.67 -16.38 -27.70
CA PHE A 371 7.69 -15.29 -26.72
C PHE A 371 6.86 -14.08 -27.17
N GLY A 372 6.01 -14.26 -28.18
CA GLY A 372 5.15 -13.24 -28.73
C GLY A 372 5.89 -12.17 -29.56
N PRO A 373 5.18 -11.11 -29.98
CA PRO A 373 5.74 -10.12 -30.87
C PRO A 373 6.99 -9.44 -30.29
N ALA A 374 8.04 -9.33 -31.12
CA ALA A 374 9.27 -8.68 -30.72
C ALA A 374 9.02 -7.22 -30.30
N TRP A 375 9.43 -6.89 -29.06
CA TRP A 375 9.29 -5.56 -28.48
C TRP A 375 7.83 -5.10 -28.37
N HIS A 376 6.95 -5.98 -27.88
CA HIS A 376 5.55 -5.67 -27.70
C HIS A 376 5.37 -4.45 -26.77
N ASP A 377 4.36 -3.62 -27.03
CA ASP A 377 3.97 -2.52 -26.13
C ASP A 377 3.14 -3.11 -24.98
N VAL A 378 3.82 -3.58 -23.94
CA VAL A 378 3.18 -4.28 -22.81
C VAL A 378 2.56 -3.32 -21.79
N ASP A 379 2.95 -2.04 -21.79
CA ASP A 379 2.42 -1.03 -20.86
C ASP A 379 1.33 -0.14 -21.51
N GLY A 380 1.10 -0.31 -22.82
CA GLY A 380 0.08 0.40 -23.59
C GLY A 380 0.39 1.88 -23.75
N ASN A 381 1.64 2.28 -23.58
CA ASN A 381 2.00 3.69 -23.61
C ASN A 381 2.07 4.24 -25.06
N GLY A 382 1.99 3.39 -26.08
CA GLY A 382 2.12 3.75 -27.49
C GLY A 382 3.56 3.66 -28.02
N CYS A 383 4.45 3.02 -27.28
CA CYS A 383 5.83 2.71 -27.68
C CYS A 383 6.15 1.25 -27.46
N ARG A 384 6.98 0.70 -28.35
CA ARG A 384 7.53 -0.63 -28.17
C ARG A 384 8.47 -0.65 -26.97
N THR A 385 8.51 -1.78 -26.27
CA THR A 385 9.42 -2.01 -25.14
C THR A 385 10.87 -1.61 -25.45
N ARG A 386 11.35 -1.80 -26.70
CA ARG A 386 12.69 -1.35 -27.12
C ARG A 386 12.93 0.14 -26.86
N ASP A 387 12.00 1.02 -27.24
CA ASP A 387 12.13 2.46 -27.04
C ASP A 387 12.09 2.81 -25.55
N ASP A 388 11.35 2.04 -24.74
CA ASP A 388 11.29 2.26 -23.29
C ASP A 388 12.60 1.87 -22.60
N ILE A 389 13.24 0.78 -23.01
CA ILE A 389 14.57 0.41 -22.51
C ILE A 389 15.63 1.40 -22.95
N LEU A 390 15.60 1.85 -24.21
CA LEU A 390 16.52 2.90 -24.66
C LEU A 390 16.32 4.20 -23.86
N ARG A 391 15.08 4.58 -23.55
CA ARG A 391 14.80 5.79 -22.74
C ARG A 391 15.27 5.65 -21.28
N ARG A 392 15.24 4.43 -20.73
CA ARG A 392 15.72 4.13 -19.38
C ARG A 392 17.23 4.16 -19.29
N ASP A 393 17.92 3.57 -20.28
CA ASP A 393 19.34 3.25 -20.20
C ASP A 393 20.26 4.30 -20.85
N LEU A 394 19.76 5.06 -21.83
CA LEU A 394 20.54 6.13 -22.45
C LEU A 394 20.31 7.45 -21.70
N TYR A 395 21.36 8.27 -21.66
CA TYR A 395 21.29 9.66 -21.22
C TYR A 395 21.50 10.61 -22.39
N ASN A 396 21.29 11.92 -22.17
CA ASN A 396 21.34 12.95 -23.22
C ASN A 396 20.48 12.62 -24.45
N ILE A 397 19.30 12.05 -24.22
CA ILE A 397 18.45 11.53 -25.28
C ILE A 397 17.76 12.65 -26.08
N THR A 398 17.60 12.40 -27.38
CA THR A 398 16.73 13.18 -28.26
C THR A 398 15.52 12.34 -28.64
N LEU A 399 14.32 12.88 -28.47
CA LEU A 399 13.07 12.19 -28.80
C LEU A 399 12.55 12.58 -30.18
N GLY A 400 11.83 11.67 -30.83
CA GLY A 400 11.13 11.90 -32.09
C GLY A 400 10.52 10.62 -32.65
N SER A 401 10.13 10.64 -33.92
CA SER A 401 9.39 9.51 -34.50
C SER A 401 10.25 8.27 -34.77
N THR A 402 9.97 7.14 -34.11
CA THR A 402 10.60 5.85 -34.44
C THR A 402 9.55 4.81 -34.83
N THR A 403 9.99 3.70 -35.42
CA THR A 403 9.13 2.58 -35.79
C THR A 403 8.46 1.98 -34.56
N GLY A 404 7.15 2.22 -34.41
CA GLY A 404 6.36 1.76 -33.27
C GLY A 404 6.37 2.68 -32.06
N CYS A 405 6.84 3.92 -32.21
CA CYS A 405 6.79 4.97 -31.19
C CYS A 405 6.80 6.35 -31.90
N PRO A 406 5.67 6.76 -32.50
CA PRO A 406 5.62 7.79 -33.54
C PRO A 406 5.95 9.21 -33.08
N ASP A 407 5.78 9.53 -31.80
CA ASP A 407 5.94 10.91 -31.30
C ASP A 407 6.95 11.06 -30.15
N LYS A 408 7.49 9.94 -29.63
CA LYS A 408 8.34 9.95 -28.43
C LYS A 408 9.44 8.89 -28.43
N GLY A 409 9.77 8.33 -29.59
CA GLY A 409 10.84 7.33 -29.74
C GLY A 409 12.22 7.93 -29.54
N VAL A 410 13.18 7.09 -29.15
CA VAL A 410 14.56 7.55 -28.91
C VAL A 410 15.28 7.66 -30.26
N ARG A 411 15.57 8.89 -30.68
CA ARG A 411 16.26 9.19 -31.95
C ARG A 411 17.77 9.24 -31.81
N ALA A 412 18.26 9.66 -30.66
CA ALA A 412 19.67 9.64 -30.32
C ALA A 412 19.84 9.64 -28.80
N GLY A 413 21.02 9.27 -28.32
CA GLY A 413 21.42 9.34 -26.92
C GLY A 413 22.78 8.68 -26.73
N THR A 414 23.30 8.75 -25.52
CA THR A 414 24.60 8.14 -25.19
C THR A 414 24.38 7.00 -24.21
N LEU A 415 25.00 5.86 -24.47
CA LEU A 415 24.99 4.68 -23.62
C LEU A 415 26.36 4.53 -22.97
N ASP A 416 26.41 4.48 -21.64
CA ASP A 416 27.56 3.92 -20.93
C ASP A 416 27.37 2.40 -20.87
N ASP A 417 28.03 1.67 -21.76
CA ASP A 417 27.75 0.25 -21.98
C ASP A 417 28.22 -0.60 -20.78
N PRO A 418 27.30 -1.32 -20.11
CA PRO A 418 27.67 -2.14 -18.97
C PRO A 418 28.53 -3.35 -19.37
N TYR A 419 28.51 -3.81 -20.64
CA TYR A 419 29.23 -5.04 -21.01
C TYR A 419 30.71 -4.83 -21.32
N THR A 420 31.06 -3.73 -21.97
CA THR A 420 32.41 -3.37 -22.39
C THR A 420 33.03 -2.28 -21.52
N GLY A 421 32.19 -1.44 -20.90
CA GLY A 421 32.62 -0.23 -20.18
C GLY A 421 32.93 0.95 -21.11
N GLU A 422 32.63 0.82 -22.41
CA GLU A 422 32.79 1.88 -23.40
C GLU A 422 31.54 2.78 -23.44
N THR A 423 31.73 4.04 -23.83
CA THR A 423 30.63 4.96 -24.10
C THR A 423 30.29 4.92 -25.60
N ILE A 424 29.01 4.69 -25.92
CA ILE A 424 28.53 4.52 -27.30
C ILE A 424 27.48 5.58 -27.60
N ASP A 425 27.69 6.33 -28.68
CA ASP A 425 26.68 7.24 -29.20
C ASP A 425 25.67 6.48 -30.07
N PHE A 426 24.44 6.41 -29.58
CA PHE A 426 23.32 5.84 -30.30
C PHE A 426 22.68 6.90 -31.19
N VAL A 427 22.45 6.53 -32.45
CA VAL A 427 21.60 7.26 -33.38
C VAL A 427 20.64 6.28 -34.02
N TYR A 428 19.36 6.62 -34.02
CA TYR A 428 18.31 5.82 -34.64
C TYR A 428 18.44 5.88 -36.17
N GLY A 429 18.67 4.74 -36.80
CA GLY A 429 18.89 4.64 -38.24
C GLY A 429 19.80 3.49 -38.65
N VAL A 430 19.95 3.31 -39.96
CA VAL A 430 20.80 2.28 -40.54
C VAL A 430 22.26 2.58 -40.20
N GLY A 431 22.99 1.62 -39.62
CA GLY A 431 24.41 1.74 -39.29
C GLY A 431 24.70 1.83 -37.79
N THR A 432 24.03 2.73 -37.07
CA THR A 432 24.26 3.00 -35.63
C THR A 432 23.27 2.26 -34.70
N SER A 433 22.09 1.87 -35.20
CA SER A 433 21.15 1.07 -34.40
C SER A 433 21.69 -0.31 -34.03
N ASN A 434 22.65 -0.83 -34.80
CA ASN A 434 23.35 -2.08 -34.52
C ASN A 434 24.52 -1.93 -33.55
N ALA A 435 24.92 -0.68 -33.23
CA ALA A 435 25.91 -0.43 -32.18
C ALA A 435 25.30 -0.63 -30.78
N VAL A 436 24.00 -0.36 -30.63
CA VAL A 436 23.26 -0.58 -29.37
C VAL A 436 22.13 -1.59 -29.55
N HIS A 437 22.33 -2.77 -28.98
CA HIS A 437 21.31 -3.80 -28.90
C HIS A 437 20.51 -3.68 -27.60
N ILE A 438 19.31 -4.25 -27.58
CA ILE A 438 18.62 -4.56 -26.33
C ILE A 438 18.84 -6.04 -26.08
N ASP A 439 19.63 -6.38 -25.07
CA ASP A 439 19.90 -7.76 -24.68
C ASP A 439 18.78 -8.31 -23.81
N HIS A 440 18.48 -9.60 -24.03
CA HIS A 440 17.81 -10.45 -23.05
C HIS A 440 18.90 -11.02 -22.12
N VAL A 441 19.07 -10.41 -20.95
CA VAL A 441 20.14 -10.71 -19.98
C VAL A 441 20.16 -12.21 -19.63
N VAL A 442 18.98 -12.83 -19.53
CA VAL A 442 18.79 -14.27 -19.73
C VAL A 442 18.18 -14.49 -21.12
N ALA A 443 18.95 -15.08 -22.04
CA ALA A 443 18.55 -15.27 -23.42
C ALA A 443 17.29 -16.16 -23.55
N LEU A 444 16.41 -15.85 -24.51
CA LEU A 444 15.13 -16.58 -24.71
C LEU A 444 15.33 -18.08 -24.99
N SER A 445 16.36 -18.43 -25.76
CA SER A 445 16.74 -19.81 -26.08
C SER A 445 17.37 -20.53 -24.89
N ASP A 446 18.10 -19.82 -24.03
CA ASP A 446 18.63 -20.39 -22.79
C ASP A 446 17.49 -20.63 -21.79
N SER A 447 16.57 -19.68 -21.65
CA SER A 447 15.41 -19.81 -20.76
C SER A 447 14.48 -20.93 -21.22
N TRP A 448 14.29 -21.15 -22.53
CA TRP A 448 13.52 -22.28 -23.06
C TRP A 448 14.02 -23.62 -22.52
N GLN A 449 15.32 -23.84 -22.61
CA GLN A 449 16.01 -25.04 -22.12
C GLN A 449 16.08 -25.11 -20.58
N LYS A 450 15.66 -24.04 -19.89
CA LYS A 450 15.76 -23.88 -18.43
C LYS A 450 14.44 -23.53 -17.74
N GLY A 451 13.31 -23.75 -18.41
CA GLY A 451 11.97 -23.65 -17.81
C GLY A 451 10.92 -22.92 -18.63
N ALA A 452 11.32 -22.03 -19.54
CA ALA A 452 10.35 -21.22 -20.28
C ALA A 452 9.46 -22.02 -21.23
N GLN A 453 9.89 -23.23 -21.66
CA GLN A 453 9.02 -24.14 -22.42
C GLN A 453 7.78 -24.60 -21.66
N GLN A 454 7.78 -24.49 -20.32
CA GLN A 454 6.65 -24.85 -19.45
C GLN A 454 5.74 -23.66 -19.13
N MET A 455 6.15 -22.44 -19.48
CA MET A 455 5.38 -21.23 -19.25
C MET A 455 4.15 -21.16 -20.15
N THR A 456 3.17 -20.36 -19.75
CA THR A 456 2.11 -19.92 -20.67
C THR A 456 2.68 -18.96 -21.72
N GLU A 457 2.01 -18.81 -22.85
CA GLU A 457 2.38 -17.84 -23.89
C GLU A 457 2.46 -16.41 -23.31
N THR A 458 1.50 -16.02 -22.47
CA THR A 458 1.49 -14.73 -21.77
C THR A 458 2.71 -14.55 -20.86
N HIS A 459 3.12 -15.59 -20.12
CA HIS A 459 4.32 -15.51 -19.27
C HIS A 459 5.61 -15.40 -20.10
N ARG A 460 5.69 -16.10 -21.24
CA ARG A 460 6.81 -15.93 -22.18
C ARG A 460 6.84 -14.51 -22.77
N LEU A 461 5.68 -13.97 -23.14
CA LEU A 461 5.56 -12.58 -23.61
C LEU A 461 6.04 -11.58 -22.55
N HIS A 462 5.64 -11.76 -21.29
CA HIS A 462 6.14 -10.92 -20.20
C HIS A 462 7.64 -11.09 -19.99
N PHE A 463 8.17 -12.33 -19.95
CA PHE A 463 9.61 -12.59 -19.82
C PHE A 463 10.46 -11.89 -20.90
N ALA A 464 9.96 -11.87 -22.13
CA ALA A 464 10.66 -11.24 -23.25
C ALA A 464 10.55 -9.70 -23.27
N ASN A 465 9.63 -9.10 -22.52
CA ASN A 465 9.40 -7.66 -22.49
C ASN A 465 9.58 -7.04 -21.09
N ASP A 466 10.01 -7.80 -20.09
CA ASP A 466 10.25 -7.29 -18.73
C ASP A 466 11.56 -6.49 -18.68
N PRO A 467 11.53 -5.20 -18.28
CA PRO A 467 12.71 -4.39 -18.10
C PRO A 467 13.81 -5.01 -17.22
N ILE A 468 13.51 -5.89 -16.27
CA ILE A 468 14.56 -6.57 -15.49
C ILE A 468 15.40 -7.52 -16.34
N ASN A 469 14.82 -8.12 -17.38
CA ASN A 469 15.50 -9.02 -18.32
C ASN A 469 16.06 -8.27 -19.54
N LEU A 470 15.79 -6.97 -19.67
CA LEU A 470 16.21 -6.17 -20.81
C LEU A 470 17.24 -5.11 -20.44
N LEU A 471 18.27 -4.96 -21.27
CA LEU A 471 19.33 -3.98 -21.07
C LEU A 471 19.84 -3.45 -22.40
N ALA A 472 19.96 -2.12 -22.55
CA ALA A 472 20.69 -1.54 -23.67
C ALA A 472 22.19 -1.81 -23.51
N VAL A 473 22.81 -2.41 -24.51
CA VAL A 473 24.22 -2.85 -24.46
C VAL A 473 24.91 -2.76 -25.83
N ASP A 474 26.22 -2.85 -25.83
CA ASP A 474 27.05 -2.96 -27.03
C ASP A 474 26.62 -4.14 -27.92
N GLY A 475 26.44 -3.85 -29.21
CA GLY A 475 25.93 -4.80 -30.19
C GLY A 475 26.85 -6.01 -30.42
N PRO A 476 28.14 -5.80 -30.75
CA PRO A 476 29.14 -6.87 -30.82
C PRO A 476 29.24 -7.73 -29.56
N ALA A 477 29.28 -7.14 -28.37
CA ALA A 477 29.34 -7.88 -27.10
C ALA A 477 28.12 -8.76 -26.89
N ASN A 478 26.93 -8.23 -27.17
CA ASN A 478 25.69 -9.02 -27.12
C ASN A 478 25.65 -10.14 -28.17
N SER A 479 26.20 -9.88 -29.36
CA SER A 479 26.31 -10.89 -30.42
C SER A 479 27.28 -12.01 -30.03
N ALA A 480 28.38 -11.68 -29.34
CA ALA A 480 29.32 -12.65 -28.78
C ALA A 480 28.71 -13.47 -27.63
N LYS A 481 27.86 -12.85 -26.79
CA LYS A 481 27.07 -13.55 -25.77
C LYS A 481 26.12 -14.57 -26.40
N GLY A 482 25.30 -14.12 -27.37
CA GLY A 482 24.26 -14.96 -27.98
C GLY A 482 23.33 -15.61 -26.95
N ASP A 483 23.14 -16.93 -27.07
CA ASP A 483 22.31 -17.75 -26.17
C ASP A 483 23.08 -18.30 -24.96
N SER A 484 24.29 -17.80 -24.69
CA SER A 484 25.17 -18.31 -23.63
C SER A 484 24.63 -18.00 -22.24
N ASP A 485 24.91 -18.90 -21.29
CA ASP A 485 24.73 -18.65 -19.86
C ASP A 485 26.02 -18.17 -19.18
N ALA A 486 25.94 -17.86 -17.88
CA ALA A 486 27.07 -17.33 -17.10
C ALA A 486 28.29 -18.27 -17.01
N ALA A 487 28.12 -19.58 -17.25
CA ALA A 487 29.25 -20.51 -17.31
C ALA A 487 30.03 -20.38 -18.63
N THR A 488 29.34 -19.97 -19.70
CA THR A 488 29.89 -19.91 -21.05
C THR A 488 30.39 -18.51 -21.40
N TRP A 489 29.70 -17.48 -20.93
CA TRP A 489 30.03 -16.09 -21.23
C TRP A 489 29.74 -15.17 -20.03
N LEU A 490 30.66 -14.23 -19.78
CA LEU A 490 30.49 -13.12 -18.84
C LEU A 490 30.94 -11.83 -19.54
N PRO A 491 30.38 -10.66 -19.17
CA PRO A 491 30.82 -9.37 -19.69
C PRO A 491 32.35 -9.21 -19.69
N PRO A 492 32.95 -8.74 -20.79
CA PRO A 492 34.37 -8.38 -20.83
C PRO A 492 34.76 -7.40 -19.72
N ASN A 493 33.90 -6.41 -19.45
CA ASN A 493 34.03 -5.50 -18.32
C ASN A 493 33.85 -6.27 -17.00
N LYS A 494 34.94 -6.44 -16.25
CA LYS A 494 34.93 -7.20 -15.00
C LYS A 494 34.11 -6.52 -13.90
N THR A 495 34.06 -5.19 -13.85
CA THR A 495 33.36 -4.49 -12.77
C THR A 495 31.84 -4.66 -12.87
N ALA A 496 31.31 -4.86 -14.07
CA ALA A 496 29.89 -5.09 -14.32
C ALA A 496 29.43 -6.54 -14.08
N ARG A 497 30.36 -7.48 -13.88
CA ARG A 497 30.00 -8.90 -13.76
C ARG A 497 29.14 -9.18 -12.53
N CYS A 498 29.37 -8.48 -11.43
CA CYS A 498 28.52 -8.63 -10.25
C CYS A 498 27.06 -8.26 -10.55
N ASP A 499 26.82 -7.08 -11.12
CA ASP A 499 25.48 -6.61 -11.43
C ASP A 499 24.81 -7.52 -12.47
N TYR A 500 25.58 -7.98 -13.46
CA TYR A 500 25.13 -8.94 -14.47
C TYR A 500 24.63 -10.24 -13.86
N VAL A 501 25.43 -10.92 -13.03
CA VAL A 501 25.03 -12.21 -12.45
C VAL A 501 23.98 -12.06 -11.35
N THR A 502 23.96 -10.91 -10.66
CA THR A 502 22.90 -10.56 -9.70
C THR A 502 21.56 -10.42 -10.42
N ARG A 503 21.54 -9.69 -11.54
CA ARG A 503 20.35 -9.56 -12.39
C ARG A 503 19.92 -10.90 -12.98
N GLN A 504 20.84 -11.74 -13.46
CA GLN A 504 20.49 -13.09 -13.94
C GLN A 504 19.87 -13.97 -12.85
N THR A 505 20.42 -13.93 -11.64
CA THR A 505 19.87 -14.67 -10.49
C THR A 505 18.44 -14.23 -10.18
N ALA A 506 18.21 -12.92 -10.18
CA ALA A 506 16.92 -12.31 -9.98
C ALA A 506 15.92 -12.70 -11.07
N ILE A 507 16.26 -12.56 -12.35
CA ILE A 507 15.40 -12.97 -13.47
C ILE A 507 15.01 -14.45 -13.34
N LYS A 508 15.97 -15.34 -13.06
CA LYS A 508 15.68 -16.76 -12.96
C LYS A 508 14.79 -17.08 -11.76
N ALA A 509 15.00 -16.43 -10.62
CA ALA A 509 14.12 -16.54 -9.46
C ALA A 509 12.72 -15.99 -9.75
N GLN A 510 12.62 -14.86 -10.47
CA GLN A 510 11.36 -14.25 -10.87
C GLN A 510 10.57 -15.16 -11.81
N TYR A 511 11.21 -15.87 -12.73
CA TYR A 511 10.51 -16.63 -13.76
C TYR A 511 10.52 -18.14 -13.52
N GLY A 512 10.90 -18.59 -12.32
CA GLY A 512 10.97 -20.01 -11.99
C GLY A 512 11.90 -20.81 -12.91
N LEU A 513 12.94 -20.16 -13.44
CA LEU A 513 13.92 -20.82 -14.31
C LEU A 513 14.98 -21.51 -13.45
N TRP A 514 15.41 -22.70 -13.86
CA TRP A 514 16.51 -23.39 -13.21
C TRP A 514 17.86 -22.96 -13.77
N VAL A 515 18.92 -23.33 -13.06
CA VAL A 515 20.32 -23.17 -13.50
C VAL A 515 20.97 -24.53 -13.71
N THR A 516 21.99 -24.59 -14.56
CA THR A 516 22.89 -25.75 -14.55
C THR A 516 23.85 -25.65 -13.36
N LEU A 517 24.45 -26.78 -12.97
CA LEU A 517 25.47 -26.78 -11.92
C LEU A 517 26.64 -25.86 -12.28
N ALA A 518 27.14 -25.94 -13.52
CA ALA A 518 28.23 -25.10 -14.00
C ALA A 518 27.88 -23.60 -13.97
N GLU A 519 26.65 -23.26 -14.38
CA GLU A 519 26.16 -21.87 -14.34
C GLU A 519 26.06 -21.35 -12.90
N ARG A 520 25.49 -22.15 -11.99
CA ARG A 520 25.40 -21.79 -10.57
C ARG A 520 26.79 -21.54 -9.97
N ASP A 521 27.75 -22.40 -10.28
CA ASP A 521 29.10 -22.29 -9.75
C ASP A 521 29.84 -21.07 -10.31
N ALA A 522 29.65 -20.76 -11.59
CA ALA A 522 30.17 -19.54 -12.21
C ALA A 522 29.59 -18.27 -11.57
N ILE A 523 28.25 -18.21 -11.39
CA ILE A 523 27.56 -17.09 -10.73
C ILE A 523 28.05 -16.93 -9.28
N ARG A 524 28.10 -18.03 -8.52
CA ARG A 524 28.60 -18.03 -7.14
C ARG A 524 30.03 -17.52 -7.06
N GLY A 525 30.90 -17.94 -7.98
CA GLY A 525 32.29 -17.50 -8.05
C GLY A 525 32.41 -15.99 -8.21
N VAL A 526 31.62 -15.39 -9.11
CA VAL A 526 31.57 -13.94 -9.30
C VAL A 526 31.06 -13.23 -8.04
N ILE A 527 29.92 -13.65 -7.48
CA ILE A 527 29.35 -13.02 -6.29
C ILE A 527 30.33 -13.07 -5.12
N SER A 528 30.91 -14.24 -4.86
CA SER A 528 31.81 -14.44 -3.72
C SER A 528 33.10 -13.64 -3.81
N THR A 529 33.59 -13.39 -5.03
CA THR A 529 34.88 -12.70 -5.26
C THR A 529 34.74 -11.20 -5.45
N GLN A 530 33.59 -10.72 -5.95
CA GLN A 530 33.43 -9.31 -6.34
C GLN A 530 32.40 -8.57 -5.51
N CYS A 531 31.41 -9.24 -4.92
CA CYS A 531 30.29 -8.56 -4.27
C CYS A 531 29.54 -9.44 -3.26
N SER A 532 30.29 -10.05 -2.32
CA SER A 532 29.74 -10.98 -1.33
C SER A 532 28.72 -10.34 -0.37
N SER A 533 28.73 -9.01 -0.22
CA SER A 533 27.77 -8.23 0.55
C SER A 533 26.58 -7.70 -0.26
N GLN A 534 26.52 -7.98 -1.56
CA GLN A 534 25.44 -7.51 -2.42
C GLN A 534 24.10 -8.10 -1.96
N LYS A 535 23.08 -7.25 -1.89
CA LYS A 535 21.71 -7.68 -1.63
C LYS A 535 21.10 -8.26 -2.90
N ALA A 536 20.27 -9.29 -2.74
CA ALA A 536 19.46 -9.80 -3.83
C ALA A 536 18.57 -8.68 -4.41
N ILE A 537 18.40 -8.65 -5.73
CA ILE A 537 17.32 -7.85 -6.32
C ILE A 537 16.02 -8.54 -5.90
N ALA A 538 15.13 -7.79 -5.25
CA ALA A 538 13.82 -8.30 -4.88
C ALA A 538 13.07 -8.68 -6.15
N VAL A 539 12.61 -9.93 -6.22
CA VAL A 539 11.85 -10.44 -7.35
C VAL A 539 10.63 -11.18 -6.87
N THR A 540 9.57 -11.06 -7.65
CA THR A 540 8.28 -11.67 -7.36
C THR A 540 8.07 -12.81 -8.34
N PRO A 541 8.08 -14.09 -7.90
CA PRO A 541 7.94 -15.22 -8.81
C PRO A 541 6.66 -15.14 -9.64
N VAL A 542 6.79 -15.02 -10.96
CA VAL A 542 5.76 -15.15 -11.98
C VAL A 542 5.41 -16.64 -12.06
N ARG A 543 4.37 -17.07 -11.34
CA ARG A 543 3.80 -18.42 -11.44
C ARG A 543 2.75 -18.49 -12.52
#